data_AF-A0A0N5C8M3-F1
#
_entry.id   AF-A0A0N5C8M3-F1
#
_cell.length_a   1.000
_cell.length_b   1.000
_cell.length_c   1.000
_cell.angle_alpha   90.00
_cell.angle_beta   90.00
_cell.angle_gamma   90.00
#
_symmetry.space_group_name_H-M   'P 1'
#
loop_
_entity.id
_entity.type
_entity.pdbx_description
1 polymer ?
#
loop_
_entity_poly.entity_id
_entity_poly.type
_entity_poly.pdbx_seq_one_letter_code
_entity_poly.pdbx_strand_id
1 'polypeptide(L)'
;MIFLDKFLQGLKPQFDDDIIDRLNYYYTPTLFVIFALTLSAKQYVGQPIQCWIPAQFTGAWEQYSENYCFVQNTYFLPLHHYIPADVQQREDREIGYYQWVPFVLGLQAIAFYLPSLLWRILNWQSGVSVKGIVNMCQDVNNMYIDKRKASVEVVASHLSDSLRTQQILERKGFLSPLLRKGNYLTYLYLFVKLLYFLQVLSQFVILNNFLGTTYTFWGFEILRDLAYGREWQESGHFPRVTMCDFEVRALGNKHRHTVQCVLMINMFNEKVYLFIWWWLLIVSIATLSSLIYWIIMSFSPKQGEAFISQYLRVNNLIKGNDDPNEEHAVSKFVHKEMKKDGIFLLRIISTNAGDLISTDLIYKLWENFLRKEAASRIIPSAPIKLDDNDFVSEKTPLS
;
A
#
# COMPACT_ATOMS: atom_id res chain seq x y z
N MET A 1 1.13 8.98 22.63
CA MET A 1 0.49 7.65 22.68
C MET A 1 -0.80 7.57 21.84
N ILE A 2 -1.73 8.54 21.93
CA ILE A 2 -3.02 8.54 21.20
C ILE A 2 -2.87 8.44 19.66
N PHE A 3 -1.90 9.16 19.07
CA PHE A 3 -1.67 9.12 17.62
C PHE A 3 -1.15 7.75 17.15
N LEU A 4 -0.24 7.14 17.92
CA LEU A 4 0.32 5.82 17.61
C LEU A 4 -0.76 4.74 17.70
N ASP A 5 -1.61 4.78 18.73
CA ASP A 5 -2.72 3.83 18.87
C ASP A 5 -3.73 3.98 17.72
N LYS A 6 -4.11 5.21 17.36
CA LYS A 6 -4.98 5.43 16.18
C LYS A 6 -4.33 4.97 14.87
N PHE A 7 -3.04 5.19 14.71
CA PHE A 7 -2.29 4.72 13.54
C PHE A 7 -2.25 3.18 13.48
N LEU A 8 -1.93 2.52 14.59
CA LEU A 8 -1.92 1.05 14.71
C LEU A 8 -3.32 0.44 14.52
N GLN A 9 -4.37 1.11 14.97
CA GLN A 9 -5.76 0.70 14.69
C GLN A 9 -6.10 0.88 13.21
N GLY A 10 -5.62 1.94 12.56
CA GLY A 10 -5.76 2.17 11.12
C GLY A 10 -5.01 1.14 10.26
N LEU A 11 -3.91 0.60 10.77
CA LEU A 11 -3.12 -0.45 10.14
C LEU A 11 -3.82 -1.82 10.10
N LYS A 12 -4.86 -2.06 10.92
CA LYS A 12 -5.53 -3.38 10.97
C LYS A 12 -5.94 -3.85 9.56
N PRO A 13 -5.64 -5.11 9.19
CA PRO A 13 -6.00 -5.65 7.89
C PRO A 13 -7.53 -5.58 7.73
N GLN A 14 -7.96 -5.17 6.55
CA GLN A 14 -9.36 -5.11 6.17
C GLN A 14 -9.65 -6.21 5.16
N PHE A 15 -10.93 -6.51 4.93
CA PHE A 15 -11.36 -7.57 4.00
C PHE A 15 -11.75 -7.05 2.62
N ASP A 16 -11.52 -5.78 2.32
CA ASP A 16 -11.83 -5.15 1.03
C ASP A 16 -10.64 -5.14 0.05
N ASP A 17 -9.59 -5.91 0.35
CA ASP A 17 -8.32 -5.91 -0.37
C ASP A 17 -7.68 -7.30 -0.49
N ASP A 18 -6.54 -7.37 -1.19
CA ASP A 18 -5.75 -8.58 -1.33
C ASP A 18 -4.66 -8.72 -0.25
N ILE A 19 -4.14 -9.94 -0.11
CA ILE A 19 -2.96 -10.26 0.70
C ILE A 19 -1.75 -9.38 0.32
N ILE A 20 -1.54 -9.12 -0.97
CA ILE A 20 -0.42 -8.28 -1.43
C ILE A 20 -0.62 -6.81 -1.04
N ASP A 21 -1.86 -6.32 -0.97
CA ASP A 21 -2.10 -4.97 -0.46
C ASP A 21 -1.73 -4.91 1.02
N ARG A 22 -2.13 -5.92 1.81
CA ARG A 22 -1.76 -6.05 3.22
C ARG A 22 -0.25 -6.10 3.43
N LEU A 23 0.49 -6.74 2.50
CA LEU A 23 1.96 -6.71 2.52
C LEU A 23 2.51 -5.27 2.50
N ASN A 24 1.88 -4.37 1.73
CA ASN A 24 2.32 -2.99 1.57
C ASN A 24 1.86 -2.09 2.70
N TYR A 25 0.57 -2.05 3.03
CA TYR A 25 0.06 -1.06 3.99
C TYR A 25 0.05 -1.55 5.44
N TYR A 26 0.19 -2.85 5.70
CA TYR A 26 0.17 -3.40 7.06
C TYR A 26 1.53 -3.97 7.47
N TYR A 27 2.03 -4.99 6.78
CA TYR A 27 3.24 -5.70 7.22
C TYR A 27 4.51 -4.84 7.07
N THR A 28 4.71 -4.20 5.92
CA THR A 28 5.89 -3.34 5.67
C THR A 28 5.98 -2.14 6.63
N PRO A 29 4.94 -1.31 6.83
CA PRO A 29 5.02 -0.21 7.77
C PRO A 29 5.11 -0.66 9.23
N THR A 30 4.48 -1.79 9.61
CA THR A 30 4.65 -2.36 10.96
C THR A 30 6.11 -2.74 11.21
N LEU A 31 6.75 -3.40 10.25
CA LEU A 31 8.18 -3.72 10.29
C LEU A 31 9.04 -2.46 10.45
N PHE A 32 8.76 -1.40 9.67
CA PHE A 32 9.50 -0.15 9.74
C PHE A 32 9.33 0.55 11.09
N VAL A 33 8.13 0.54 11.66
CA VAL A 33 7.87 1.06 13.02
C VAL A 33 8.65 0.27 14.06
N ILE A 34 8.70 -1.06 13.97
CA ILE A 34 9.49 -1.89 14.88
C ILE A 34 10.98 -1.52 14.83
N PHE A 35 11.54 -1.38 13.62
CA PHE A 35 12.94 -0.95 13.47
C PHE A 35 13.18 0.47 13.95
N ALA A 36 12.28 1.41 13.65
CA ALA A 36 12.36 2.78 14.15
C ALA A 36 12.37 2.84 15.68
N LEU A 37 11.50 2.08 16.35
CA LEU A 37 11.44 2.00 17.81
C LEU A 37 12.70 1.35 18.40
N THR A 38 13.18 0.26 17.78
CA THR A 38 14.38 -0.45 18.24
C THR A 38 15.63 0.44 18.14
N LEU A 39 15.80 1.13 17.01
CA LEU A 39 16.93 2.06 16.81
C LEU A 39 16.82 3.29 17.73
N SER A 40 15.60 3.83 17.91
CA SER A 40 15.38 4.92 18.87
C SER A 40 15.76 4.52 20.30
N ALA A 41 15.40 3.30 20.73
CA ALA A 41 15.78 2.79 22.05
C ALA A 41 17.31 2.72 22.19
N LYS A 42 18.01 2.23 21.17
CA LYS A 42 19.48 2.19 21.18
C LYS A 42 20.12 3.59 21.16
N GLN A 43 19.50 4.55 20.47
CA GLN A 43 20.01 5.91 20.30
C GLN A 43 19.81 6.79 21.54
N TYR A 44 18.66 6.69 22.22
CA TYR A 44 18.31 7.59 23.33
C TYR A 44 18.49 6.97 24.73
N VAL A 45 18.41 5.64 24.85
CA VAL A 45 18.54 4.95 26.14
C VAL A 45 19.91 4.27 26.25
N GLY A 46 20.45 3.78 25.13
CA GLY A 46 21.77 3.17 25.08
C GLY A 46 22.90 4.20 24.96
N GLN A 47 24.13 3.68 24.90
CA GLN A 47 25.31 4.44 24.46
C GLN A 47 25.45 4.25 22.94
N PRO A 48 25.13 5.27 22.10
CA PRO A 48 25.19 5.16 20.65
C PRO A 48 26.63 5.30 20.11
N ILE A 49 27.48 6.00 20.86
CA ILE A 49 28.88 6.30 20.56
C ILE A 49 29.69 6.15 21.85
N GLN A 50 30.95 5.71 21.73
CA GLN A 50 31.95 5.72 22.80
C GLN A 50 33.25 6.27 22.26
N CYS A 51 33.91 7.17 22.99
CA CYS A 51 35.10 7.86 22.48
C CYS A 51 36.35 7.54 23.29
N TRP A 52 37.49 7.46 22.61
CA TRP A 52 38.80 7.36 23.22
C TRP A 52 39.28 8.74 23.67
N ILE A 53 39.11 9.03 24.95
CA ILE A 53 39.33 10.35 25.54
C ILE A 53 40.64 10.37 26.35
N PRO A 54 41.36 11.50 26.42
CA PRO A 54 42.58 11.61 27.22
C PRO A 54 42.37 11.30 28.70
N ALA A 55 43.34 10.66 29.34
CA ALA A 55 43.26 10.19 30.73
C ALA A 55 43.03 11.30 31.77
N GLN A 56 43.32 12.56 31.45
CA GLN A 56 43.07 13.70 32.33
C GLN A 56 41.59 14.13 32.40
N PHE A 57 40.71 13.60 31.54
CA PHE A 57 39.30 13.96 31.57
C PHE A 57 38.57 13.20 32.68
N THR A 58 37.73 13.92 33.43
CA THR A 58 36.82 13.29 34.39
C THR A 58 35.68 12.57 33.67
N GLY A 59 35.00 11.62 34.32
CA GLY A 59 33.87 10.91 33.70
C GLY A 59 32.73 11.82 33.23
N ALA A 60 32.53 12.99 33.86
CA ALA A 60 31.56 13.98 33.40
C ALA A 60 32.00 14.66 32.09
N TRP A 61 33.31 14.88 31.91
CA TRP A 61 33.85 15.43 30.67
C TRP A 61 33.82 14.41 29.54
N GLU A 62 34.02 13.13 29.87
CA GLU A 62 33.83 12.02 28.93
C GLU A 62 32.41 12.01 28.37
N GLN A 63 31.41 12.00 29.25
CA GLN A 63 29.99 12.06 28.84
C GLN A 63 29.67 13.32 28.03
N TYR A 64 30.23 14.47 28.37
CA TYR A 64 30.04 15.69 27.59
C TYR A 64 30.63 15.55 26.19
N SER A 65 31.88 15.09 26.07
CA SER A 65 32.56 14.89 24.79
C SER A 65 31.84 13.88 23.90
N GLU A 66 31.40 12.74 24.45
CA GLU A 66 30.63 11.74 23.70
C GLU A 66 29.31 12.30 23.18
N ASN A 67 28.56 13.00 24.03
CA ASN A 67 27.29 13.63 23.61
C ASN A 67 27.51 14.74 22.59
N TYR A 68 28.56 15.54 22.76
CA TYR A 68 28.94 16.58 21.81
C TYR A 68 29.24 15.95 20.44
N CYS A 69 30.11 14.95 20.40
CA CYS A 69 30.48 14.23 19.18
C CYS A 69 29.29 13.52 18.52
N PHE A 70 28.36 13.00 19.33
CA PHE A 70 27.15 12.42 18.79
C PHE A 70 26.29 13.45 18.05
N VAL A 71 26.19 14.69 18.57
CA VAL A 71 25.33 15.76 18.04
C VAL A 71 25.99 16.55 16.91
N GLN A 72 27.28 16.86 17.01
CA GLN A 72 28.06 17.67 16.04
C GLN A 72 28.61 16.86 14.84
N ASN A 73 28.03 15.68 14.57
CA ASN A 73 28.49 14.72 13.56
C ASN A 73 29.92 14.21 13.82
N THR A 74 30.29 13.18 13.06
CA THR A 74 31.65 12.63 13.05
C THR A 74 32.09 12.41 11.61
N TYR A 75 33.39 12.31 11.33
CA TYR A 75 33.89 12.07 9.98
C TYR A 75 34.61 10.73 9.88
N PHE A 76 34.53 10.10 8.72
CA PHE A 76 35.20 8.82 8.45
C PHE A 76 36.57 9.03 7.81
N LEU A 77 37.58 8.35 8.36
CA LEU A 77 38.91 8.21 7.77
C LEU A 77 39.32 6.74 7.79
N PRO A 78 39.88 6.20 6.70
CA PRO A 78 40.49 4.88 6.74
C PRO A 78 41.64 4.86 7.75
N LEU A 79 41.80 3.74 8.48
CA LEU A 79 42.74 3.63 9.61
C LEU A 79 44.21 3.96 9.27
N HIS A 80 44.62 3.75 8.02
CA HIS A 80 45.99 3.99 7.56
C HIS A 80 46.23 5.42 7.04
N HIS A 81 45.20 6.26 6.98
CA HIS A 81 45.32 7.64 6.52
C HIS A 81 45.61 8.60 7.68
N TYR A 82 46.52 9.54 7.46
CA TYR A 82 46.77 10.63 8.39
C TYR A 82 45.56 11.57 8.46
N ILE A 83 45.34 12.15 9.64
CA ILE A 83 44.28 13.15 9.85
C ILE A 83 44.70 14.43 9.11
N PRO A 84 43.94 14.90 8.11
CA PRO A 84 44.33 16.07 7.31
C PRO A 84 44.38 17.33 8.19
N ALA A 85 45.36 18.21 7.96
CA ALA A 85 45.48 19.47 8.70
C ALA A 85 44.38 20.46 8.32
N ASP A 86 43.92 20.42 7.07
CA ASP A 86 42.83 21.22 6.55
C ASP A 86 41.49 20.79 7.17
N VAL A 87 40.73 21.75 7.68
CA VAL A 87 39.46 21.51 8.37
C VAL A 87 38.36 21.21 7.35
N GLN A 88 38.41 21.85 6.19
CA GLN A 88 37.38 21.70 5.17
C GLN A 88 37.34 20.26 4.63
N GLN A 89 38.50 19.62 4.48
CA GLN A 89 38.59 18.19 4.11
C GLN A 89 38.02 17.24 5.17
N ARG A 90 37.94 17.65 6.43
CA ARG A 90 37.31 16.86 7.50
C ARG A 90 35.80 17.01 7.43
N GLU A 91 35.31 18.24 7.27
CA GLU A 91 33.88 18.58 7.12
C GLU A 91 33.26 17.88 5.89
N ASP A 92 33.97 17.83 4.76
CA ASP A 92 33.51 17.15 3.54
C ASP A 92 33.32 15.63 3.71
N ARG A 93 33.89 15.04 4.77
CA ARG A 93 33.82 13.59 5.08
C ARG A 93 32.91 13.29 6.27
N GLU A 94 32.14 14.28 6.72
CA GLU A 94 31.20 14.10 7.83
C GLU A 94 30.07 13.14 7.48
N ILE A 95 29.69 12.37 8.50
CA ILE A 95 28.55 11.48 8.49
C ILE A 95 27.60 11.90 9.62
N GLY A 96 26.36 12.23 9.24
CA GLY A 96 25.29 12.61 10.17
C GLY A 96 23.99 11.82 9.99
N TYR A 97 23.91 10.93 8.99
CA TYR A 97 22.66 10.23 8.67
C TYR A 97 22.15 9.36 9.82
N TYR A 98 23.02 8.77 10.63
CA TYR A 98 22.66 7.84 11.71
C TYR A 98 21.72 8.47 12.75
N GLN A 99 21.79 9.80 12.94
CA GLN A 99 20.92 10.54 13.85
C GLN A 99 19.46 10.54 13.37
N TRP A 100 19.25 10.51 12.05
CA TRP A 100 17.96 10.69 11.39
C TRP A 100 17.27 9.37 11.06
N VAL A 101 17.98 8.24 11.15
CA VAL A 101 17.49 6.91 10.75
C VAL A 101 16.11 6.58 11.34
N PRO A 102 15.86 6.71 12.67
CA PRO A 102 14.55 6.33 13.22
C PRO A 102 13.40 7.20 12.71
N PHE A 103 13.66 8.48 12.47
CA PHE A 103 12.67 9.42 11.95
C PHE A 103 12.33 9.13 10.49
N VAL A 104 13.35 8.87 9.67
CA VAL A 104 13.18 8.49 8.26
C VAL A 104 12.39 7.20 8.16
N LEU A 105 12.73 6.16 8.94
CA LEU A 105 11.97 4.91 8.97
C LEU A 105 10.50 5.13 9.35
N GLY A 106 10.24 6.00 10.34
CA GLY A 106 8.87 6.37 10.72
C GLY A 106 8.10 7.07 9.59
N LEU A 107 8.72 8.03 8.88
CA LEU A 107 8.11 8.70 7.73
C LEU A 107 7.87 7.74 6.57
N GLN A 108 8.79 6.83 6.31
CA GLN A 108 8.64 5.78 5.30
C GLN A 108 7.47 4.85 5.65
N ALA A 109 7.27 4.50 6.92
CA ALA A 109 6.12 3.72 7.37
C ALA A 109 4.79 4.45 7.09
N ILE A 110 4.73 5.76 7.35
CA ILE A 110 3.55 6.57 7.02
C ILE A 110 3.31 6.58 5.51
N ALA A 111 4.37 6.74 4.71
CA ALA A 111 4.27 6.80 3.26
C ALA A 111 3.73 5.48 2.66
N PHE A 112 4.11 4.32 3.20
CA PHE A 112 3.53 3.02 2.82
C PHE A 112 2.03 2.88 3.10
N TYR A 113 1.53 3.59 4.11
CA TYR A 113 0.10 3.58 4.45
C TYR A 113 -0.74 4.51 3.53
N LEU A 114 -0.14 5.52 2.89
CA LEU A 114 -0.86 6.52 2.10
C LEU A 114 -1.74 5.97 0.96
N PRO A 115 -1.30 5.00 0.13
CA PRO A 115 -2.16 4.46 -0.92
C PRO A 115 -3.43 3.79 -0.37
N SER A 116 -3.33 3.10 0.77
CA SER A 116 -4.49 2.50 1.45
C SER A 116 -5.46 3.54 1.98
N LEU A 117 -4.94 4.66 2.49
CA LEU A 117 -5.75 5.78 2.96
C LEU A 117 -6.52 6.41 1.79
N LEU A 118 -5.86 6.59 0.65
CA LEU A 118 -6.50 7.08 -0.59
C LEU A 118 -7.61 6.15 -1.06
N TRP A 119 -7.40 4.83 -1.05
CA TRP A 119 -8.45 3.86 -1.33
C TRP A 119 -9.66 4.08 -0.42
N ARG A 120 -9.45 4.15 0.90
CA ARG A 120 -10.55 4.27 1.88
C ARG A 120 -11.37 5.55 1.71
N ILE A 121 -10.71 6.68 1.45
CA ILE A 121 -11.38 7.98 1.26
C ILE A 121 -12.17 8.00 -0.06
N LEU A 122 -11.59 7.51 -1.14
CA LEU A 122 -12.20 7.55 -2.47
C LEU A 122 -13.23 6.45 -2.67
N ASN A 123 -13.08 5.28 -2.04
CA ASN A 123 -14.03 4.18 -2.13
C ASN A 123 -15.41 4.59 -1.59
N TRP A 124 -15.48 5.40 -0.53
CA TRP A 124 -16.75 5.95 -0.02
C TRP A 124 -17.51 6.74 -1.11
N GLN A 125 -16.79 7.38 -2.03
CA GLN A 125 -17.41 8.10 -3.13
C GLN A 125 -18.10 7.16 -4.12
N SER A 126 -17.78 5.86 -4.19
CA SER A 126 -18.44 4.92 -5.11
C SER A 126 -19.93 4.71 -4.78
N GLY A 127 -20.35 4.98 -3.54
CA GLY A 127 -21.70 4.66 -3.06
C GLY A 127 -21.90 3.16 -2.75
N VAL A 128 -20.86 2.34 -2.95
CA VAL A 128 -20.85 0.91 -2.61
C VAL A 128 -19.95 0.69 -1.40
N SER A 129 -20.51 0.16 -0.31
CA SER A 129 -19.76 -0.17 0.89
C SER A 129 -19.05 -1.53 0.73
N VAL A 130 -17.95 -1.58 -0.03
CA VAL A 130 -17.19 -2.83 -0.31
C VAL A 130 -16.90 -3.62 0.97
N LYS A 131 -16.33 -2.94 1.97
CA LYS A 131 -16.05 -3.53 3.29
C LYS A 131 -17.32 -4.08 3.96
N GLY A 132 -18.44 -3.37 3.86
CA GLY A 132 -19.72 -3.82 4.42
C GLY A 132 -20.22 -5.10 3.77
N ILE A 133 -20.19 -5.15 2.43
CA ILE A 133 -20.63 -6.31 1.65
C ILE A 133 -19.75 -7.53 1.94
N VAL A 134 -18.43 -7.38 1.98
CA VAL A 134 -17.53 -8.50 2.27
C VAL A 134 -17.71 -9.01 3.70
N ASN A 135 -17.85 -8.12 4.68
CA ASN A 135 -18.13 -8.51 6.07
C ASN A 135 -19.46 -9.27 6.18
N MET A 136 -20.52 -8.80 5.51
CA MET A 136 -21.78 -9.53 5.46
C MET A 136 -21.61 -10.93 4.85
N CYS A 137 -20.80 -11.06 3.79
CA CYS A 137 -20.49 -12.37 3.22
C CYS A 137 -19.77 -13.27 4.22
N GLN A 138 -18.76 -12.75 4.93
CA GLN A 138 -18.04 -13.52 5.95
C GLN A 138 -18.94 -13.96 7.11
N ASP A 139 -19.82 -13.06 7.58
CA ASP A 139 -20.79 -13.38 8.63
C ASP A 139 -21.72 -14.50 8.17
N VAL A 140 -22.21 -14.44 6.92
CA VAL A 140 -23.03 -15.49 6.30
C VAL A 140 -22.27 -16.82 6.17
N ASN A 141 -20.94 -16.80 5.98
CA ASN A 141 -20.13 -18.03 5.92
C ASN A 141 -20.21 -18.81 7.22
N ASN A 142 -20.22 -18.06 8.33
CA ASN A 142 -20.16 -18.59 9.67
C ASN A 142 -21.57 -18.97 10.20
N MET A 143 -22.62 -18.81 9.39
CA MET A 143 -23.99 -19.18 9.75
C MET A 143 -24.34 -20.63 9.42
N TYR A 144 -25.28 -21.19 10.18
CA TYR A 144 -25.89 -22.49 9.88
C TYR A 144 -26.63 -22.50 8.54
N ILE A 145 -26.61 -23.66 7.87
CA ILE A 145 -27.11 -23.89 6.50
C ILE A 145 -28.55 -23.38 6.29
N ASP A 146 -29.43 -23.58 7.27
CA ASP A 146 -30.86 -23.22 7.16
C ASP A 146 -31.09 -21.72 7.04
N LYS A 147 -30.30 -20.90 7.73
CA LYS A 147 -30.37 -19.43 7.65
C LYS A 147 -29.54 -18.87 6.51
N ARG A 148 -28.52 -19.60 6.05
CA ARG A 148 -27.58 -19.16 5.01
C ARG A 148 -28.29 -18.75 3.72
N LYS A 149 -29.26 -19.54 3.24
CA LYS A 149 -29.98 -19.26 1.98
C LYS A 149 -30.71 -17.92 1.99
N ALA A 150 -31.45 -17.63 3.07
CA ALA A 150 -32.17 -16.36 3.21
C ALA A 150 -31.20 -15.17 3.34
N SER A 151 -30.10 -15.35 4.08
CA SER A 151 -29.09 -14.29 4.23
C SER A 151 -28.33 -14.01 2.92
N VAL A 152 -28.01 -15.04 2.13
CA VAL A 152 -27.41 -14.87 0.79
C VAL A 152 -28.35 -14.06 -0.12
N GLU A 153 -29.66 -14.28 -0.04
CA GLU A 153 -30.63 -13.51 -0.82
C GLU A 153 -30.61 -12.02 -0.46
N VAL A 154 -30.53 -11.69 0.83
CA VAL A 154 -30.38 -10.30 1.31
C VAL A 154 -29.06 -9.67 0.83
N VAL A 155 -27.96 -10.42 0.85
CA VAL A 155 -26.66 -9.93 0.36
C VAL A 155 -26.69 -9.74 -1.16
N ALA A 156 -27.29 -10.66 -1.90
CA ALA A 156 -27.45 -10.58 -3.36
C ALA A 156 -28.30 -9.37 -3.77
N SER A 157 -29.43 -9.13 -3.08
CA SER A 157 -30.27 -7.96 -3.33
C SER A 157 -29.51 -6.68 -3.03
N HIS A 158 -28.87 -6.58 -1.86
CA HIS A 158 -28.09 -5.41 -1.46
C HIS A 158 -26.94 -5.11 -2.43
N LEU A 159 -26.21 -6.13 -2.91
CA LEU A 159 -25.17 -5.97 -3.92
C LEU A 159 -25.74 -5.48 -5.25
N SER A 160 -26.84 -6.09 -5.73
CA SER A 160 -27.47 -5.70 -6.99
C SER A 160 -28.04 -4.28 -6.95
N ASP A 161 -28.62 -3.86 -5.81
CA ASP A 161 -29.16 -2.52 -5.59
C ASP A 161 -28.04 -1.50 -5.46
N SER A 162 -26.94 -1.84 -4.80
CA SER A 162 -25.75 -1.00 -4.69
C SER A 162 -25.13 -0.75 -6.07
N LEU A 163 -24.95 -1.81 -6.87
CA LEU A 163 -24.45 -1.70 -8.24
C LEU A 163 -25.40 -0.90 -9.14
N ARG A 164 -26.71 -1.12 -9.04
CA ARG A 164 -27.72 -0.37 -9.80
C ARG A 164 -27.72 1.10 -9.42
N THR A 165 -27.67 1.40 -8.12
CA THR A 165 -27.58 2.76 -7.59
C THR A 165 -26.35 3.48 -8.13
N GLN A 166 -25.20 2.82 -8.13
CA GLN A 166 -23.97 3.34 -8.71
C GLN A 166 -24.10 3.62 -10.22
N GLN A 167 -24.82 2.78 -10.97
CA GLN A 167 -25.03 2.97 -12.40
C GLN A 167 -25.99 4.12 -12.74
N ILE A 168 -26.96 4.40 -11.87
CA ILE A 168 -28.00 5.43 -12.07
C ILE A 168 -27.54 6.80 -11.56
N LEU A 169 -26.73 6.85 -10.49
CA LEU A 169 -26.23 8.09 -9.91
C LEU A 169 -25.26 8.80 -10.88
N GLU A 170 -25.80 9.60 -11.78
CA GLU A 170 -25.04 10.54 -12.59
C GLU A 170 -24.52 11.70 -11.73
N ARG A 171 -23.25 11.64 -11.33
CA ARG A 171 -22.62 12.77 -10.65
C ARG A 171 -22.15 13.82 -11.64
N LYS A 172 -22.71 15.03 -11.54
CA LYS A 172 -22.22 16.23 -12.23
C LYS A 172 -20.95 16.75 -11.51
N GLY A 173 -19.79 16.65 -12.17
CA GLY A 173 -18.50 17.13 -11.67
C GLY A 173 -17.41 17.07 -12.74
N PHE A 174 -16.27 17.71 -12.54
CA PHE A 174 -15.19 17.83 -13.54
C PHE A 174 -14.57 16.49 -13.96
N LEU A 175 -14.56 15.48 -13.08
CA LEU A 175 -14.09 14.10 -13.36
C LEU A 175 -15.19 13.16 -13.91
N SER A 176 -16.39 13.69 -14.20
CA SER A 176 -17.60 12.98 -14.64
C SER A 176 -17.43 11.89 -15.71
N PRO A 177 -16.65 12.08 -16.80
CA PRO A 177 -16.56 11.07 -17.85
C PRO A 177 -15.77 9.81 -17.43
N LEU A 178 -14.80 9.93 -16.51
CA LEU A 178 -14.05 8.79 -15.97
C LEU A 178 -14.85 8.03 -14.89
N LEU A 179 -15.76 8.75 -14.22
CA LEU A 179 -16.68 8.26 -13.18
C LEU A 179 -17.96 7.61 -13.75
N ARG A 180 -18.18 7.69 -15.06
CA ARG A 180 -19.37 7.17 -15.74
C ARG A 180 -19.20 5.67 -16.08
N LYS A 181 -20.24 4.87 -15.81
CA LYS A 181 -20.50 3.48 -16.31
C LYS A 181 -20.06 2.27 -15.47
N GLY A 182 -20.11 2.31 -14.13
CA GLY A 182 -19.93 1.08 -13.32
C GLY A 182 -18.58 0.39 -13.52
N ASN A 183 -17.55 1.19 -13.81
CA ASN A 183 -16.14 0.79 -13.91
C ASN A 183 -15.26 1.58 -12.93
N TYR A 184 -15.86 2.43 -12.10
CA TYR A 184 -15.14 3.39 -11.25
C TYR A 184 -14.33 2.66 -10.19
N LEU A 185 -14.94 1.68 -9.50
CA LEU A 185 -14.31 0.97 -8.41
C LEU A 185 -13.09 0.18 -8.91
N THR A 186 -13.24 -0.47 -10.08
CA THR A 186 -12.17 -1.21 -10.74
C THR A 186 -11.00 -0.29 -11.10
N TYR A 187 -11.25 0.87 -11.70
CA TYR A 187 -10.18 1.81 -12.06
C TYR A 187 -9.54 2.46 -10.83
N LEU A 188 -10.32 2.79 -9.80
CA LEU A 188 -9.79 3.29 -8.54
C LEU A 188 -8.85 2.26 -7.89
N TYR A 189 -9.23 0.98 -7.91
CA TYR A 189 -8.42 -0.09 -7.36
C TYR A 189 -7.11 -0.28 -8.15
N LEU A 190 -7.17 -0.30 -9.49
CA LEU A 190 -5.99 -0.34 -10.35
C LEU A 190 -5.06 0.87 -10.12
N PHE A 191 -5.63 2.06 -9.94
CA PHE A 191 -4.87 3.26 -9.63
C PHE A 191 -4.15 3.13 -8.29
N VAL A 192 -4.81 2.60 -7.25
CA VAL A 192 -4.19 2.34 -5.95
C VAL A 192 -3.08 1.29 -6.06
N LYS A 193 -3.28 0.21 -6.84
CA LYS A 193 -2.23 -0.78 -7.13
C LYS A 193 -1.00 -0.16 -7.79
N LEU A 194 -1.21 0.75 -8.75
CA LEU A 194 -0.13 1.51 -9.37
C LEU A 194 0.59 2.40 -8.34
N LEU A 195 -0.16 3.07 -7.45
CA LEU A 195 0.44 3.87 -6.38
C LEU A 195 1.27 3.00 -5.43
N TYR A 196 0.86 1.78 -5.08
CA TYR A 196 1.69 0.88 -4.28
C TYR A 196 3.01 0.54 -4.97
N PHE A 197 2.98 0.25 -6.27
CA PHE A 197 4.20 -0.03 -7.03
C PHE A 197 5.13 1.19 -7.11
N LEU A 198 4.60 2.36 -7.45
CA LEU A 198 5.37 3.61 -7.46
C LEU A 198 5.91 3.97 -6.07
N GLN A 199 5.15 3.66 -5.02
CA GLN A 199 5.57 3.86 -3.65
C GLN A 199 6.81 3.02 -3.34
N VAL A 200 6.82 1.72 -3.66
CA VAL A 200 7.99 0.85 -3.45
C VAL A 200 9.21 1.35 -4.23
N LEU A 201 9.05 1.78 -5.49
CA LEU A 201 10.15 2.35 -6.28
C LEU A 201 10.70 3.63 -5.64
N SER A 202 9.82 4.51 -5.16
CA SER A 202 10.22 5.73 -4.46
C SER A 202 11.02 5.42 -3.20
N GLN A 203 10.71 4.32 -2.50
CA GLN A 203 11.46 3.89 -1.31
C GLN A 203 12.89 3.46 -1.62
N PHE A 204 13.14 2.80 -2.76
CA PHE A 204 14.51 2.52 -3.21
C PHE A 204 15.31 3.80 -3.47
N VAL A 205 14.67 4.82 -4.05
CA VAL A 205 15.32 6.12 -4.29
C VAL A 205 15.63 6.83 -2.97
N ILE A 206 14.68 6.86 -2.03
CA ILE A 206 14.88 7.44 -0.69
C ILE A 206 16.05 6.74 0.01
N LEU A 207 16.07 5.40 -0.03
CA LEU A 207 17.12 4.61 0.60
C LEU A 207 18.50 4.88 -0.01
N ASN A 208 18.59 4.95 -1.35
CA ASN A 208 19.84 5.23 -2.05
C ASN A 208 20.38 6.63 -1.75
N ASN A 209 19.51 7.65 -1.78
CA ASN A 209 19.90 9.03 -1.50
C ASN A 209 20.30 9.21 -0.03
N PHE A 210 19.57 8.57 0.89
CA PHE A 210 19.83 8.68 2.32
C PHE A 210 21.18 8.07 2.75
N LEU A 211 21.59 6.97 2.12
CA LEU A 211 22.88 6.31 2.41
C LEU A 211 24.05 6.88 1.59
N GLY A 212 23.80 7.80 0.66
CA GLY A 212 24.84 8.39 -0.19
C GLY A 212 25.47 7.39 -1.17
N THR A 213 24.77 6.33 -1.54
CA THR A 213 25.28 5.29 -2.45
C THR A 213 25.11 5.71 -3.91
N THR A 214 26.09 5.38 -4.74
CA THR A 214 26.09 5.70 -6.18
C THR A 214 25.15 4.82 -7.00
N TYR A 215 24.80 3.62 -6.49
CA TYR A 215 23.98 2.64 -7.21
C TYR A 215 22.85 2.09 -6.33
N THR A 216 21.65 1.96 -6.88
CA THR A 216 20.44 1.48 -6.18
C THR A 216 20.51 0.00 -5.76
N PHE A 217 21.36 -0.78 -6.42
CA PHE A 217 21.57 -2.21 -6.17
C PHE A 217 22.72 -2.50 -5.19
N TRP A 218 23.11 -1.53 -4.37
CA TRP A 218 24.17 -1.69 -3.37
C TRP A 218 23.92 -2.88 -2.42
N GLY A 219 22.67 -3.30 -2.18
CA GLY A 219 22.37 -4.46 -1.33
C GLY A 219 22.98 -5.77 -1.80
N PHE A 220 23.10 -5.98 -3.13
CA PHE A 220 23.81 -7.13 -3.69
C PHE A 220 25.33 -7.01 -3.52
N GLU A 221 25.86 -5.79 -3.66
CA GLU A 221 27.29 -5.51 -3.53
C GLU A 221 27.77 -5.71 -2.08
N ILE A 222 27.02 -5.23 -1.08
CA ILE A 222 27.39 -5.44 0.32
C ILE A 222 27.34 -6.92 0.71
N LEU A 223 26.40 -7.70 0.17
CA LEU A 223 26.40 -9.15 0.40
C LEU A 223 27.57 -9.85 -0.29
N ARG A 224 27.92 -9.41 -1.49
CA ARG A 224 29.10 -9.89 -2.21
C ARG A 224 30.36 -9.61 -1.40
N ASP A 225 30.52 -8.37 -0.92
CA ASP A 225 31.65 -7.94 -0.10
C ASP A 225 31.71 -8.71 1.23
N LEU A 226 30.56 -8.93 1.88
CA LEU A 226 30.47 -9.75 3.09
C LEU A 226 30.82 -11.22 2.83
N ALA A 227 30.43 -11.78 1.69
CA ALA A 227 30.76 -13.15 1.29
C ALA A 227 32.25 -13.32 0.97
N TYR A 228 32.89 -12.29 0.42
CA TYR A 228 34.34 -12.25 0.17
C TYR A 228 35.16 -11.75 1.36
N GLY A 229 34.52 -11.44 2.49
CA GLY A 229 35.20 -10.99 3.71
C GLY A 229 35.83 -9.59 3.62
N ARG A 230 35.36 -8.73 2.70
CA ARG A 230 35.79 -7.34 2.63
C ARG A 230 35.11 -6.54 3.74
N GLU A 231 35.91 -5.86 4.56
CA GLU A 231 35.40 -5.10 5.70
C GLU A 231 35.03 -3.65 5.34
N TRP A 232 34.24 -3.01 6.22
CA TRP A 232 33.84 -1.59 6.16
C TRP A 232 35.01 -0.61 6.03
N GLN A 233 36.22 -1.03 6.41
CA GLN A 233 37.45 -0.25 6.33
C GLN A 233 37.86 0.08 4.90
N GLU A 234 37.52 -0.78 3.95
CA GLU A 234 37.85 -0.61 2.52
C GLU A 234 36.70 0.00 1.73
N SER A 235 35.45 -0.35 2.07
CA SER A 235 34.27 0.13 1.34
C SER A 235 33.82 1.52 1.76
N GLY A 236 34.15 1.95 2.99
CA GLY A 236 33.69 3.22 3.57
C GLY A 236 32.18 3.27 3.85
N HIS A 237 31.45 2.20 3.56
CA HIS A 237 30.03 2.07 3.86
C HIS A 237 29.84 1.62 5.31
N PHE A 238 28.93 2.30 6.02
CA PHE A 238 28.63 2.04 7.43
C PHE A 238 29.89 1.94 8.34
N PRO A 239 30.70 3.00 8.44
CA PRO A 239 31.91 2.98 9.27
C PRO A 239 31.56 2.76 10.76
N ARG A 240 32.35 1.92 11.42
CA ARG A 240 32.19 1.60 12.85
C ARG A 240 33.11 2.43 13.75
N VAL A 241 34.15 3.01 13.15
CA VAL A 241 35.09 3.92 13.82
C VAL A 241 35.08 5.23 13.05
N THR A 242 34.91 6.33 13.77
CA THR A 242 34.89 7.68 13.24
C THR A 242 35.77 8.60 14.08
N MET A 243 36.11 9.75 13.52
CA MET A 243 36.85 10.79 14.21
C MET A 243 35.91 11.95 14.52
N CYS A 244 36.10 12.57 15.68
CA CYS A 244 35.33 13.72 16.12
C CYS A 244 36.29 14.84 16.53
N ASP A 245 35.99 16.05 16.05
CA ASP A 245 36.66 17.27 16.50
C ASP A 245 35.69 18.04 17.41
N PHE A 246 36.12 18.37 18.64
CA PHE A 246 35.35 19.23 19.54
C PHE A 246 36.21 20.35 20.11
N GLU A 247 35.58 21.51 20.34
CA GLU A 247 36.24 22.71 20.84
C GLU A 247 35.80 23.04 22.27
N VAL A 248 36.77 23.12 23.18
CA VAL A 248 36.55 23.61 24.55
C VAL A 248 37.01 25.07 24.61
N ARG A 249 36.12 25.95 25.05
CA ARG A 249 36.42 27.38 25.21
C ARG A 249 36.96 27.64 26.62
N ALA A 250 38.19 28.09 26.70
CA ALA A 250 38.80 28.64 27.91
C ALA A 250 38.95 30.17 27.75
N LEU A 251 39.14 30.91 28.86
CA LEU A 251 39.40 32.35 28.77
C LEU A 251 40.62 32.60 27.87
N GLY A 252 40.42 33.34 26.78
CA GLY A 252 41.49 33.76 25.87
C GLY A 252 41.95 32.71 24.84
N ASN A 253 41.45 31.47 24.86
CA ASN A 253 41.85 30.45 23.88
C ASN A 253 40.75 29.41 23.58
N LYS A 254 40.77 28.87 22.36
CA LYS A 254 39.95 27.72 21.95
C LYS A 254 40.84 26.49 21.85
N HIS A 255 40.57 25.48 22.66
CA HIS A 255 41.28 24.22 22.60
C HIS A 255 40.50 23.23 21.75
N ARG A 256 41.04 22.86 20.59
CA ARG A 256 40.47 21.83 19.72
C ARG A 256 41.05 20.47 20.07
N HIS A 257 40.18 19.51 20.33
CA HIS A 257 40.53 18.12 20.58
C HIS A 257 39.99 17.25 19.45
N THR A 258 40.84 16.36 18.93
CA THR A 258 40.42 15.30 17.98
C THR A 258 40.47 13.98 18.73
N VAL A 259 39.34 13.27 18.76
CA VAL A 259 39.21 11.97 19.44
C VAL A 259 38.66 10.92 18.48
N GLN A 260 39.06 9.67 18.69
CA GLN A 260 38.57 8.52 17.94
C GLN A 260 37.36 7.93 18.66
N CYS A 261 36.27 7.69 17.94
CA CYS A 261 35.03 7.19 18.51
C CYS A 261 34.56 5.91 17.81
N VAL A 262 34.00 4.99 18.60
CA VAL A 262 33.34 3.77 18.13
C VAL A 262 31.85 4.05 18.02
N LEU A 263 31.34 4.04 16.78
CA LEU A 263 29.97 4.35 16.45
C LEU A 263 29.12 3.06 16.44
N MET A 264 28.78 2.57 17.63
CA MET A 264 28.04 1.32 17.81
C MET A 264 26.68 1.31 17.10
N ILE A 265 25.99 2.45 17.01
CA ILE A 265 24.68 2.54 16.35
C ILE A 265 24.76 2.12 14.87
N ASN A 266 25.90 2.36 14.22
CA ASN A 266 26.03 2.10 12.80
C ASN A 266 26.08 0.61 12.47
N MET A 267 26.57 -0.21 13.40
CA MET A 267 26.51 -1.68 13.30
C MET A 267 25.06 -2.18 13.24
N PHE A 268 24.15 -1.54 13.97
CA PHE A 268 22.72 -1.88 13.90
C PHE A 268 22.09 -1.36 12.61
N ASN A 269 22.41 -0.13 12.22
CA ASN A 269 21.93 0.47 10.97
C ASN A 269 22.31 -0.40 9.76
N GLU A 270 23.54 -0.89 9.67
CA GLU A 270 24.01 -1.80 8.63
C GLU A 270 23.07 -3.01 8.48
N LYS A 271 22.73 -3.69 9.60
CA LYS A 271 21.88 -4.89 9.58
C LYS A 271 20.43 -4.58 9.25
N VAL A 272 19.89 -3.50 9.81
CA VAL A 272 18.51 -3.06 9.53
C VAL A 272 18.35 -2.69 8.06
N TYR A 273 19.26 -1.89 7.51
CA TYR A 273 19.15 -1.44 6.12
C TYR A 273 19.39 -2.56 5.11
N LEU A 274 20.30 -3.51 5.40
CA LEU A 274 20.43 -4.72 4.59
C LEU A 274 19.13 -5.51 4.57
N PHE A 275 18.51 -5.75 5.73
CA PHE A 275 17.23 -6.45 5.81
C PHE A 275 16.13 -5.70 5.04
N ILE A 276 16.01 -4.39 5.23
CA ILE A 276 15.00 -3.55 4.55
C ILE A 276 15.18 -3.60 3.04
N TRP A 277 16.41 -3.54 2.53
CA TRP A 277 16.67 -3.56 1.10
C TRP A 277 16.14 -4.86 0.45
N TRP A 278 16.41 -6.02 1.07
CA TRP A 278 15.91 -7.31 0.61
C TRP A 278 14.40 -7.46 0.76
N TRP A 279 13.85 -6.96 1.87
CA TRP A 279 12.41 -6.91 2.09
C TRP A 279 11.71 -6.10 1.00
N LEU A 280 12.22 -4.90 0.69
CA LEU A 280 11.69 -4.04 -0.37
C LEU A 280 11.77 -4.69 -1.76
N LEU A 281 12.80 -5.51 -2.02
CA LEU A 281 12.89 -6.27 -3.26
C LEU A 281 11.76 -7.31 -3.37
N ILE A 282 11.50 -8.06 -2.31
CA ILE A 282 10.40 -9.03 -2.24
C ILE A 282 9.05 -8.32 -2.43
N VAL A 283 8.84 -7.21 -1.72
CA VAL A 283 7.61 -6.41 -1.83
C VAL A 283 7.46 -5.84 -3.25
N SER A 284 8.55 -5.41 -3.90
CA SER A 284 8.53 -4.91 -5.28
C SER A 284 8.08 -5.97 -6.28
N ILE A 285 8.63 -7.18 -6.19
CA ILE A 285 8.25 -8.29 -7.08
C ILE A 285 6.79 -8.70 -6.85
N ALA A 286 6.38 -8.82 -5.58
CA ALA A 286 5.01 -9.18 -5.23
C ALA A 286 3.99 -8.12 -5.69
N THR A 287 4.29 -6.83 -5.51
CA THR A 287 3.44 -5.72 -5.95
C THR A 287 3.33 -5.65 -7.46
N LEU A 288 4.44 -5.78 -8.18
CA LEU A 288 4.44 -5.81 -9.64
C LEU A 288 3.60 -6.99 -10.17
N SER A 289 3.77 -8.18 -9.59
CA SER A 289 3.00 -9.36 -9.96
C SER A 289 1.50 -9.17 -9.71
N SER A 290 1.13 -8.58 -8.57
CA SER A 290 -0.27 -8.24 -8.26
C SER A 290 -0.84 -7.20 -9.23
N LEU A 291 -0.08 -6.14 -9.54
CA LEU A 291 -0.49 -5.12 -10.50
C LEU A 291 -0.74 -5.71 -11.88
N ILE A 292 0.18 -6.54 -12.39
CA ILE A 292 0.03 -7.22 -13.69
C ILE A 292 -1.19 -8.14 -13.68
N TYR A 293 -1.37 -8.94 -12.61
CA TYR A 293 -2.52 -9.82 -12.45
C TYR A 293 -3.84 -9.03 -12.55
N TRP A 294 -3.98 -7.93 -11.81
CA TRP A 294 -5.21 -7.13 -11.84
C TRP A 294 -5.42 -6.41 -13.16
N ILE A 295 -4.36 -5.91 -13.82
CA ILE A 295 -4.46 -5.35 -15.17
C ILE A 295 -5.04 -6.39 -16.14
N ILE A 296 -4.47 -7.61 -16.16
CA ILE A 296 -4.94 -8.69 -17.04
C ILE A 296 -6.40 -9.05 -16.73
N MET A 297 -6.76 -9.19 -15.44
CA MET A 297 -8.11 -9.58 -15.02
C MET A 297 -9.16 -8.49 -15.26
N SER A 298 -8.80 -7.22 -15.14
CA SER A 298 -9.74 -6.09 -15.28
C SER A 298 -9.93 -5.63 -16.74
N PHE A 299 -8.91 -5.80 -17.60
CA PHE A 299 -9.00 -5.40 -19.01
C PHE A 299 -9.44 -6.51 -19.95
N SER A 300 -9.26 -7.79 -19.59
CA SER A 300 -9.70 -8.91 -20.43
C SER A 300 -11.16 -9.29 -20.16
N PRO A 301 -12.09 -9.01 -21.10
CA PRO A 301 -13.51 -9.36 -20.93
C PRO A 301 -13.71 -10.87 -20.82
N LYS A 302 -12.92 -11.65 -21.57
CA LYS A 302 -12.96 -13.12 -21.56
C LYS A 302 -12.65 -13.71 -20.18
N GLN A 303 -11.76 -13.06 -19.41
CA GLN A 303 -11.42 -13.53 -18.06
C GLN A 303 -12.57 -13.30 -17.07
N GLY A 304 -13.35 -12.23 -17.25
CA GLY A 304 -14.58 -12.00 -16.47
C GLY A 304 -15.64 -13.06 -16.77
N GLU A 305 -15.87 -13.34 -18.05
CA GLU A 305 -16.80 -14.37 -18.51
C GLU A 305 -16.37 -15.78 -18.07
N ALA A 306 -15.08 -16.11 -18.18
CA ALA A 306 -14.53 -17.39 -17.73
C ALA A 306 -14.69 -17.58 -16.22
N PHE A 307 -14.43 -16.53 -15.43
CA PHE A 307 -14.63 -16.55 -13.98
C PHE A 307 -16.08 -16.89 -13.63
N ILE A 308 -17.06 -16.15 -14.16
CA ILE A 308 -18.48 -16.41 -13.88
C ILE A 308 -18.92 -17.78 -14.40
N SER A 309 -18.48 -18.15 -15.61
CA SER A 309 -18.78 -19.46 -16.20
C SER A 309 -18.31 -20.62 -15.34
N GLN A 310 -17.13 -20.50 -14.70
CA GLN A 310 -16.62 -21.52 -13.80
C GLN A 310 -17.56 -21.77 -12.61
N TYR A 311 -18.03 -20.70 -11.95
CA TYR A 311 -18.98 -20.83 -10.83
C TYR A 311 -20.36 -21.35 -11.25
N LEU A 312 -20.85 -20.96 -12.43
CA LEU A 312 -22.14 -21.46 -12.94
C LEU A 312 -22.07 -22.94 -13.34
N ARG A 313 -20.93 -23.41 -13.83
CA ARG A 313 -20.70 -24.84 -14.14
C ARG A 313 -20.68 -25.71 -12.90
N VAL A 314 -20.10 -25.24 -11.79
CA VAL A 314 -20.10 -25.97 -10.52
C VAL A 314 -21.53 -26.26 -10.04
N ASN A 315 -22.47 -25.35 -10.30
CA ASN A 315 -23.89 -25.52 -9.98
C ASN A 315 -24.70 -26.28 -11.06
N ASN A 316 -24.04 -26.82 -12.10
CA ASN A 316 -24.69 -27.48 -13.24
C ASN A 316 -25.75 -26.61 -13.96
N LEU A 317 -25.61 -25.28 -13.91
CA LEU A 317 -26.55 -24.34 -14.56
C LEU A 317 -26.28 -24.16 -16.06
N ILE A 318 -25.07 -24.49 -16.51
CA ILE A 318 -24.60 -24.35 -17.89
C ILE A 318 -23.99 -25.69 -18.27
N LYS A 319 -24.40 -26.24 -19.41
CA LYS A 319 -23.86 -27.49 -19.96
C LYS A 319 -22.69 -27.13 -20.87
N GLY A 320 -21.51 -26.99 -20.27
CA GLY A 320 -20.20 -26.66 -20.85
C GLY A 320 -20.10 -26.36 -22.36
N ASN A 321 -19.50 -25.21 -22.69
CA ASN A 321 -18.90 -24.74 -23.96
C ASN A 321 -19.60 -24.94 -25.33
N ASP A 322 -20.67 -25.72 -25.46
CA ASP A 322 -21.18 -26.12 -26.78
C ASP A 322 -22.48 -25.42 -27.20
N ASP A 323 -23.17 -24.68 -26.32
CA ASP A 323 -24.35 -23.88 -26.70
C ASP A 323 -24.03 -22.37 -26.83
N PRO A 324 -24.06 -21.80 -28.05
CA PRO A 324 -23.82 -20.37 -28.27
C PRO A 324 -24.85 -19.46 -27.59
N ASN A 325 -26.06 -19.94 -27.28
CA ASN A 325 -27.05 -19.17 -26.55
C ASN A 325 -26.68 -18.99 -25.07
N GLU A 326 -26.10 -20.02 -24.45
CA GLU A 326 -25.63 -19.95 -23.05
C GLU A 326 -24.45 -18.98 -22.94
N GLU A 327 -23.50 -19.03 -23.89
CA GLU A 327 -22.38 -18.10 -23.94
C GLU A 327 -22.85 -16.64 -24.11
N HIS A 328 -23.83 -16.40 -25.01
CA HIS A 328 -24.41 -15.07 -25.18
C HIS A 328 -25.12 -14.58 -23.91
N ALA A 329 -25.85 -15.44 -23.20
CA ALA A 329 -26.51 -15.10 -21.95
C ALA A 329 -25.49 -14.72 -20.85
N VAL A 330 -24.39 -15.46 -20.74
CA VAL A 330 -23.30 -15.15 -19.79
C VAL A 330 -22.66 -13.82 -20.15
N SER A 331 -22.32 -13.60 -21.41
CA SER A 331 -21.74 -12.34 -21.86
C SER A 331 -22.67 -11.16 -21.56
N LYS A 332 -23.97 -11.32 -21.79
CA LYS A 332 -24.98 -10.30 -21.47
C LYS A 332 -25.08 -10.03 -19.97
N PHE A 333 -25.07 -11.05 -19.12
CA PHE A 333 -25.05 -10.88 -17.66
C PHE A 333 -23.80 -10.12 -17.19
N VAL A 334 -22.63 -10.50 -17.71
CA VAL A 334 -21.34 -9.91 -17.36
C VAL A 334 -21.27 -8.44 -17.79
N HIS A 335 -21.59 -8.11 -19.04
CA HIS A 335 -21.42 -6.75 -19.56
C HIS A 335 -22.58 -5.80 -19.26
N LYS A 336 -23.81 -6.31 -19.10
CA LYS A 336 -25.01 -5.46 -18.94
C LYS A 336 -25.41 -5.28 -17.48
N GLU A 337 -25.52 -6.36 -16.71
CA GLU A 337 -25.92 -6.28 -15.30
C GLU A 337 -24.72 -5.96 -14.40
N MET A 338 -23.68 -6.80 -14.42
CA MET A 338 -22.58 -6.73 -13.46
C MET A 338 -21.55 -5.66 -13.78
N LYS A 339 -21.21 -5.47 -15.07
CA LYS A 339 -20.10 -4.61 -15.55
C LYS A 339 -18.77 -4.96 -14.86
N LYS A 340 -17.74 -4.14 -15.02
CA LYS A 340 -16.42 -4.42 -14.44
C LYS A 340 -16.45 -4.38 -12.91
N ASP A 341 -17.16 -3.42 -12.32
CA ASP A 341 -17.20 -3.25 -10.86
C ASP A 341 -17.88 -4.43 -10.17
N GLY A 342 -18.95 -5.00 -10.75
CA GLY A 342 -19.60 -6.19 -10.19
C GLY A 342 -18.67 -7.42 -10.23
N ILE A 343 -17.94 -7.62 -11.32
CA ILE A 343 -16.96 -8.71 -11.44
C ILE A 343 -15.81 -8.50 -10.44
N PHE A 344 -15.32 -7.27 -10.31
CA PHE A 344 -14.30 -6.91 -9.33
C PHE A 344 -14.75 -7.25 -7.90
N LEU A 345 -15.96 -6.83 -7.51
CA LEU A 345 -16.52 -7.13 -6.19
C LEU A 345 -16.63 -8.63 -5.95
N LEU A 346 -17.14 -9.40 -6.93
CA LEU A 346 -17.24 -10.85 -6.80
C LEU A 346 -15.87 -11.52 -6.61
N ARG A 347 -14.82 -11.03 -7.28
CA ARG A 347 -13.44 -11.52 -7.10
C ARG A 347 -12.87 -11.21 -5.71
N ILE A 348 -13.14 -10.01 -5.20
CA ILE A 348 -12.75 -9.63 -3.83
C ILE A 348 -13.49 -10.49 -2.80
N ILE A 349 -14.79 -10.74 -3.00
CA ILE A 349 -15.60 -11.60 -2.15
C ILE A 349 -15.08 -13.04 -2.17
N SER A 350 -14.77 -13.61 -3.34
CA SER A 350 -14.23 -14.99 -3.41
C SER A 350 -12.90 -15.12 -2.66
N THR A 351 -12.03 -14.11 -2.76
CA THR A 351 -10.70 -14.13 -2.13
C THR A 351 -10.79 -13.99 -0.61
N ASN A 352 -11.77 -13.23 -0.08
CA ASN A 352 -11.85 -12.88 1.34
C ASN A 352 -12.92 -13.65 2.14
N ALA A 353 -14.05 -13.97 1.52
CA ALA A 353 -15.15 -14.72 2.14
C ALA A 353 -15.18 -16.20 1.73
N GLY A 354 -14.47 -16.56 0.65
CA GLY A 354 -14.32 -17.93 0.17
C GLY A 354 -15.28 -18.32 -0.95
N ASP A 355 -14.88 -19.34 -1.72
CA ASP A 355 -15.56 -19.73 -2.96
C ASP A 355 -16.97 -20.27 -2.75
N LEU A 356 -17.28 -20.87 -1.59
CA LEU A 356 -18.59 -21.45 -1.30
C LEU A 356 -19.70 -20.39 -1.31
N ILE A 357 -19.50 -19.27 -0.61
CA ILE A 357 -20.48 -18.17 -0.60
C ILE A 357 -20.53 -17.49 -1.95
N SER A 358 -19.37 -17.29 -2.59
CA SER A 358 -19.34 -16.71 -3.93
C SER A 358 -20.15 -17.53 -4.92
N THR A 359 -20.14 -18.86 -4.79
CA THR A 359 -20.96 -19.77 -5.60
C THR A 359 -22.46 -19.56 -5.34
N ASP A 360 -22.89 -19.55 -4.08
CA ASP A 360 -24.29 -19.31 -3.68
C ASP A 360 -24.77 -17.91 -4.12
N LEU A 361 -23.89 -16.90 -4.01
CA LEU A 361 -24.16 -15.51 -4.38
C LEU A 361 -24.29 -15.34 -5.90
N ILE A 362 -23.35 -15.90 -6.68
CA ILE A 362 -23.40 -15.86 -8.15
C ILE A 362 -24.63 -16.59 -8.67
N TYR A 363 -24.98 -17.74 -8.09
CA TYR A 363 -26.22 -18.46 -8.39
C TYR A 363 -27.44 -17.54 -8.24
N LYS A 364 -27.55 -16.82 -7.11
CA LYS A 364 -28.70 -15.94 -6.85
C LYS A 364 -28.74 -14.72 -7.75
N LEU A 365 -27.58 -14.11 -8.04
CA LEU A 365 -27.50 -13.00 -9.00
C LEU A 365 -27.92 -13.44 -10.40
N TRP A 366 -27.51 -14.64 -10.82
CA TRP A 366 -27.88 -15.23 -12.11
C TRP A 366 -29.39 -15.53 -12.18
N GLU A 367 -29.96 -16.14 -11.14
CA GLU A 367 -31.41 -16.38 -11.04
C GLU A 367 -32.21 -15.08 -11.17
N ASN A 368 -31.79 -14.03 -10.47
CA ASN A 368 -32.42 -12.71 -10.54
C ASN A 368 -32.33 -12.09 -11.94
N PHE A 369 -31.20 -12.27 -12.63
CA PHE A 369 -31.04 -11.83 -14.02
C PHE A 369 -32.00 -12.56 -14.97
N LEU A 370 -32.10 -13.89 -14.88
CA LEU A 370 -33.02 -14.67 -15.71
C LEU A 370 -34.49 -14.28 -15.48
N ARG A 371 -34.88 -14.03 -14.22
CA ARG A 371 -36.23 -13.55 -13.90
C ARG A 371 -36.51 -12.18 -14.54
N LYS A 372 -35.56 -11.25 -14.51
CA LYS A 372 -35.68 -9.94 -15.20
C LYS A 372 -35.79 -10.10 -16.71
N GLU A 373 -34.96 -10.97 -17.31
CA GLU A 373 -35.03 -11.28 -18.74
C GLU A 373 -36.40 -11.83 -19.13
N ALA A 374 -36.92 -12.81 -18.38
CA ALA A 374 -38.23 -13.40 -18.63
C ALA A 374 -39.34 -12.35 -18.54
N ALA A 375 -39.33 -11.49 -17.53
CA ALA A 375 -40.29 -10.39 -17.39
C ALA A 375 -40.21 -9.40 -18.56
N SER A 376 -39.01 -9.09 -19.04
CA SER A 376 -38.81 -8.18 -20.20
C SER A 376 -39.30 -8.76 -21.53
N ARG A 377 -39.33 -10.09 -21.68
CA ARG A 377 -39.85 -10.76 -22.88
C ARG A 377 -41.39 -10.80 -22.93
N ILE A 378 -42.05 -10.71 -21.78
CA ILE A 378 -43.53 -10.77 -21.66
C ILE A 378 -44.19 -9.41 -21.98
N ILE A 379 -43.45 -8.30 -21.89
CA ILE A 379 -43.94 -6.95 -22.19
C ILE A 379 -43.26 -6.47 -23.48
N PRO A 380 -43.87 -6.59 -24.67
CA PRO A 380 -43.34 -5.96 -25.86
C PRO A 380 -43.31 -4.45 -25.66
N SER A 381 -42.20 -3.80 -25.99
CA SER A 381 -42.07 -2.35 -26.00
C SER A 381 -43.11 -1.75 -26.95
N ALA A 382 -44.24 -1.29 -26.42
CA ALA A 382 -45.12 -0.39 -27.15
C ALA A 382 -44.35 0.92 -27.38
N PRO A 383 -44.16 1.38 -28.62
CA PRO A 383 -43.60 2.69 -28.85
C PRO A 383 -44.62 3.72 -28.33
N ILE A 384 -44.22 4.47 -27.30
CA ILE A 384 -44.93 5.68 -26.88
C ILE A 384 -44.74 6.69 -28.03
N LYS A 385 -45.70 6.73 -28.96
CA LYS A 385 -45.90 7.92 -29.78
C LYS A 385 -46.50 8.98 -28.86
N LEU A 386 -45.69 9.96 -28.49
CA LEU A 386 -46.22 11.24 -28.03
C LEU A 386 -46.84 11.89 -29.26
N ASP A 387 -48.17 11.92 -29.33
CA ASP A 387 -48.89 12.80 -30.26
C ASP A 387 -48.72 14.23 -29.76
N ASP A 388 -47.84 14.98 -30.44
CA ASP A 388 -47.79 16.43 -30.38
C ASP A 388 -49.03 16.97 -31.11
N ASN A 389 -50.19 17.05 -30.44
CA ASN A 389 -51.31 17.90 -30.84
C ASN A 389 -52.36 17.93 -29.73
N ASP A 390 -52.12 18.75 -28.69
CA ASP A 390 -53.19 19.39 -27.91
C ASP A 390 -52.61 20.60 -27.17
N PHE A 391 -52.32 21.66 -27.93
CA PHE A 391 -52.22 23.03 -27.42
C PHE A 391 -53.19 23.88 -28.23
N VAL A 392 -54.49 23.72 -27.98
CA VAL A 392 -55.50 24.68 -28.42
C VAL A 392 -55.58 25.78 -27.37
N SER A 393 -55.24 27.00 -27.79
CA SER A 393 -55.34 28.22 -27.00
C SER A 393 -56.78 28.52 -26.62
N GLU A 394 -57.07 28.62 -25.33
CA GLU A 394 -58.29 29.28 -24.86
C GLU A 394 -57.94 30.74 -24.52
N LYS A 395 -58.25 31.63 -25.47
CA LYS A 395 -58.30 33.09 -25.25
C LYS A 395 -59.58 33.40 -24.48
N THR A 396 -59.45 33.90 -23.26
CA THR A 396 -60.54 34.58 -22.54
C THR A 396 -60.73 36.01 -23.08
N PRO A 397 -61.98 36.43 -23.41
CA PRO A 397 -62.27 37.82 -23.72
C PRO A 397 -62.64 38.63 -22.46
N LEU A 398 -62.36 39.93 -22.55
CA LEU A 398 -62.70 40.96 -21.56
C LEU A 398 -64.20 41.07 -21.31
N SER A 399 -64.55 41.35 -20.05
CA SER A 399 -65.51 42.38 -19.65
C SER A 399 -65.15 42.90 -18.27
#